data_AF-A0A847YQ24-F1
#
_entry.id   AF-A0A847YQ24-F1
#
_cell.length_a   1.000
_cell.length_b   1.000
_cell.length_c   1.000
_cell.angle_alpha   90.00
_cell.angle_beta   90.00
_cell.angle_gamma   90.00
#
_symmetry.space_group_name_H-M   'P 1'
#
loop_
_entity.id
_entity.type
_entity.pdbx_description
1 polymer ?
#
loop_
_entity_poly.entity_id
_entity_poly.type
_entity_poly.pdbx_seq_one_letter_code
_entity_poly.pdbx_strand_id
1 'polypeptide(L)' 'MAVIINRKFCKGCGICVAFCPKQVLELDELGKVVDKNAAACISCG' A
#
# COMPACT_ATOMS: atom_id res chain seq x y z
N MET A 1 7.61 -6.57 9.87
CA MET A 1 7.32 -5.13 10.03
C MET A 1 6.74 -4.64 8.71
N ALA A 2 5.52 -4.13 8.68
CA ALA A 2 4.85 -3.73 7.43
C ALA A 2 5.31 -2.36 6.93
N VAL A 3 5.10 -2.07 5.64
CA VAL A 3 5.40 -0.75 5.06
C VAL A 3 4.39 0.27 5.57
N ILE A 4 4.84 1.48 5.94
CA ILE A 4 3.97 2.56 6.41
C ILE A 4 3.85 3.62 5.31
N ILE A 5 2.62 3.90 4.91
CA ILE A 5 2.33 4.88 3.85
C ILE A 5 1.96 6.20 4.50
N ASN A 6 2.76 7.23 4.22
CA ASN A 6 2.42 8.59 4.62
C ASN A 6 1.34 9.16 3.69
N ARG A 7 0.09 9.23 4.19
CA ARG A 7 -1.06 9.76 3.44
C ARG A 7 -0.88 11.19 2.93
N LYS A 8 -0.07 12.03 3.59
CA LYS A 8 0.22 13.40 3.14
C LYS A 8 1.04 13.43 1.85
N PHE A 9 1.88 12.42 1.61
CA PHE A 9 2.69 12.30 0.40
C PHE A 9 2.14 11.31 -0.63
N CYS A 10 1.12 10.53 -0.26
CA CYS A 10 0.46 9.62 -1.18
C CYS A 10 -0.23 10.39 -2.30
N LYS A 11 0.29 10.27 -3.53
CA LYS A 11 -0.31 10.88 -4.72
C LYS A 11 -1.54 10.13 -5.23
N GLY A 12 -1.74 8.88 -4.80
CA GLY A 12 -2.84 8.04 -5.27
C GLY A 12 -2.59 7.40 -6.64
N CYS A 13 -1.34 7.30 -7.08
CA CYS A 13 -1.00 6.73 -8.38
C CYS A 13 -1.18 5.21 -8.49
N GLY A 14 -1.42 4.50 -7.39
CA GLY A 14 -1.66 3.05 -7.39
C GLY A 14 -0.45 2.17 -7.71
N ILE A 15 0.73 2.73 -7.99
CA ILE A 15 1.92 1.95 -8.38
C ILE A 15 2.31 0.95 -7.29
N CYS A 16 2.36 1.35 -6.03
CA CYS A 16 2.69 0.43 -4.94
C CYS A 16 1.68 -0.71 -4.78
N VAL A 17 0.40 -0.50 -5.10
CA VAL A 17 -0.63 -1.55 -5.10
C VAL A 17 -0.36 -2.56 -6.22
N ALA A 18 -0.06 -2.08 -7.43
CA ALA A 18 0.23 -2.93 -8.58
C ALA A 18 1.52 -3.74 -8.42
N PHE A 19 2.55 -3.16 -7.79
CA PHE A 19 3.85 -3.81 -7.60
C PHE A 19 3.92 -4.68 -6.35
N CYS A 20 2.95 -4.60 -5.44
CA CYS A 20 2.98 -5.37 -4.21
C CYS A 20 2.85 -6.88 -4.51
N PRO A 21 3.90 -7.71 -4.32
CA PRO A 21 3.86 -9.13 -4.70
C PRO A 21 2.89 -9.93 -3.84
N LYS A 22 2.59 -9.44 -2.63
CA LYS A 22 1.64 -10.06 -1.69
C LYS A 22 0.26 -9.41 -1.75
N GLN A 23 0.08 -8.36 -2.58
CA GLN A 23 -1.16 -7.60 -2.73
C GLN A 23 -1.79 -7.19 -1.39
N VAL A 24 -0.94 -6.72 -0.46
CA VAL A 24 -1.36 -6.30 0.89
C VAL A 24 -1.81 -4.84 0.96
N LEU A 25 -1.76 -4.13 -0.16
CA LEU A 25 -2.17 -2.73 -0.30
C LEU A 25 -3.37 -2.63 -1.23
N GLU A 26 -4.23 -1.64 -1.00
CA GLU A 26 -5.35 -1.30 -1.90
C GLU A 26 -5.58 0.22 -1.96
N LEU A 27 -6.45 0.68 -2.86
CA LEU A 27 -6.86 2.08 -2.95
C LEU A 27 -8.23 2.23 -2.28
N ASP A 28 -8.38 3.22 -1.41
CA ASP A 28 -9.67 3.61 -0.84
C ASP A 28 -10.52 4.41 -1.83
N GLU A 29 -11.75 4.74 -1.43
CA GLU A 29 -12.71 5.54 -2.21
C GLU A 29 -12.19 6.94 -2.58
N LEU A 30 -11.17 7.44 -1.87
CA LEU A 30 -10.52 8.71 -2.12
C LEU A 30 -9.26 8.56 -3.00
N GLY A 31 -9.00 7.36 -3.51
CA GLY A 31 -7.82 7.03 -4.31
C GLY A 31 -6.52 7.07 -3.50
N LYS A 32 -6.57 7.00 -2.18
CA LYS A 32 -5.38 6.92 -1.31
C LYS A 32 -5.08 5.47 -0.98
N VAL A 33 -3.80 5.16 -0.84
CA VAL A 33 -3.38 3.79 -0.58
C VAL A 33 -3.60 3.46 0.90
N VAL A 34 -4.18 2.29 1.15
CA VAL A 34 -4.49 1.75 2.46
C VAL A 34 -3.95 0.34 2.61
N ASP A 35 -3.78 -0.05 3.87
CA ASP A 35 -3.38 -1.41 4.22
C ASP A 35 -4.59 -2.34 4.16
N LYS A 36 -4.49 -3.39 3.34
CA LYS A 36 -5.46 -4.48 3.27
C LYS A 36 -5.10 -5.60 4.23
N ASN A 37 -3.81 -5.94 4.28
CA ASN A 37 -3.31 -7.03 5.13
C ASN A 37 -1.81 -6.87 5.46
N ALA A 38 -1.49 -5.95 6.37
CA ALA A 38 -0.14 -5.68 6.86
C ALA A 38 0.58 -6.94 7.37
N ALA A 39 -0.15 -7.91 7.91
CA ALA A 39 0.44 -9.13 8.48
C ALA A 39 1.14 -10.00 7.42
N ALA A 40 0.70 -9.92 6.16
CA ALA A 40 1.32 -10.64 5.05
C ALA A 40 2.45 -9.85 4.36
N CYS A 41 2.79 -8.65 4.85
CA CYS A 41 3.89 -7.84 4.32
C CYS A 41 5.24 -8.51 4.61
N ILE A 42 6.02 -8.75 3.54
CA ILE A 42 7.33 -9.41 3.61
C ILE A 42 8.51 -8.44 3.52
N SER A 43 8.25 -7.12 3.57
CA SER A 43 9.30 -6.08 3.50
C SER A 43 10.23 -6.22 2.29
N CYS A 44 9.68 -6.47 1.10
CA CYS A 44 10.45 -6.65 -0.14
C CYS A 44 11.02 -5.37 -0.74
N GLY A 45 10.69 -4.19 -0.17
CA GLY A 45 11.10 -2.87 -0.64
C GLY A 45 10.24 -1.77 -0.05
#